data_AF-A0AAW4GD96-F1
#
_entry.id   AF-A0AAW4GD96-F1
#
_cell.length_a   1.000
_cell.length_b   1.000
_cell.length_c   1.000
_cell.angle_alpha   90.00
_cell.angle_beta   90.00
_cell.angle_gamma   90.00
#
_symmetry.space_group_name_H-M   'P 1'
#
loop_
_entity.id
_entity.type
_entity.pdbx_description
1 polymer ?
#
loop_
_entity_poly.entity_id
_entity_poly.type
_entity_poly.pdbx_seq_one_letter_code
_entity_poly.pdbx_strand_id
1 'polypeptide(L)'
;MGYALVITSAFLAADATAAQPAATPSDRAQDFVQTQAISARCQKILPGLKLQLQDGRERWLSTFEPAQLQVAQTYAASKEGKKLEKDVERDASRAFGRNTLSAAATCISLLGEYSPAHPLPTGSAMPAERVQHYMFHFAPMALARLQCARLDGIDVATQADGTETWQYRACGRVETVRMVPAAQSWSMTDADRNRLFEALTR
;
A
#
# COMPACT_ATOMS: atom_id res chain seq x y z
N MET A 1 62.18 -9.28 50.55
CA MET A 1 62.31 -8.01 49.81
C MET A 1 63.14 -8.35 48.58
N GLY A 2 62.52 -8.59 47.41
CA GLY A 2 62.20 -7.59 46.38
C GLY A 2 63.49 -7.27 45.61
N TYR A 3 63.68 -7.56 44.32
CA TYR A 3 62.91 -7.07 43.17
C TYR A 3 63.02 -8.03 41.97
N ALA A 4 61.91 -8.23 41.26
CA ALA A 4 61.88 -8.74 39.89
C ALA A 4 61.47 -7.59 38.95
N LEU A 5 62.12 -7.56 37.78
CA LEU A 5 61.92 -6.61 36.69
C LEU A 5 60.45 -6.33 36.37
N VAL A 6 60.11 -5.06 36.12
CA VAL A 6 58.92 -4.67 35.36
C VAL A 6 59.37 -4.04 34.05
N ILE A 7 59.13 -4.78 32.97
CA ILE A 7 59.29 -4.34 31.58
C ILE A 7 58.15 -3.36 31.29
N THR A 8 58.48 -2.09 31.05
CA THR A 8 57.54 -1.09 30.55
C THR A 8 57.30 -1.30 29.06
N SER A 9 56.17 -1.92 28.72
CA SER A 9 55.68 -1.96 27.34
C SER A 9 54.60 -0.89 27.16
N ALA A 10 54.89 0.09 26.31
CA ALA A 10 53.95 1.11 25.87
C ALA A 10 52.78 0.45 25.13
N PHE A 11 51.57 0.60 25.65
CA PHE A 11 50.34 0.30 24.91
C PHE A 11 49.99 1.50 24.04
N LEU A 12 50.26 1.40 22.74
CA LEU A 12 49.63 2.23 21.71
C LEU A 12 48.15 1.82 21.65
N ALA A 13 47.26 2.71 22.10
CA ALA A 13 45.84 2.58 21.88
C ALA A 13 45.56 2.82 20.38
N ALA A 14 45.43 1.74 19.62
CA ALA A 14 44.82 1.80 18.30
C ALA A 14 43.30 1.91 18.50
N ASP A 15 42.73 3.06 18.15
CA ASP A 15 41.29 3.21 17.97
C ASP A 15 40.85 2.31 16.82
N ALA A 16 40.53 1.07 17.15
CA ALA A 16 39.77 0.20 16.28
C ALA A 16 38.34 0.73 16.25
N THR A 17 38.06 1.68 15.36
CA THR A 17 36.72 1.84 14.80
C THR A 17 36.43 0.58 13.98
N ALA A 18 36.07 -0.49 14.70
CA ALA A 18 35.49 -1.67 14.10
C ALA A 18 34.28 -1.18 13.32
N ALA A 19 34.38 -1.20 12.00
CA ALA A 19 33.23 -1.04 11.12
C ALA A 19 32.22 -2.10 11.58
N GLN A 20 31.17 -1.63 12.26
CA GLN A 20 30.08 -2.52 12.67
C GLN A 20 29.63 -3.26 11.42
N PRO A 21 29.55 -4.60 11.43
CA PRO A 21 28.98 -5.33 10.32
C PRO A 21 27.61 -4.71 10.06
N ALA A 22 27.36 -4.33 8.81
CA ALA A 22 26.09 -3.73 8.42
C ALA A 22 24.98 -4.66 8.94
N ALA A 23 24.19 -4.16 9.89
CA ALA A 23 23.14 -4.95 10.51
C ALA A 23 22.26 -5.49 9.39
N THR A 24 22.02 -6.80 9.39
CA THR A 24 21.06 -7.41 8.47
C THR A 24 19.76 -6.60 8.58
N PRO A 25 19.27 -6.02 7.49
CA PRO A 25 18.13 -5.12 7.57
C PRO A 25 16.94 -5.88 8.12
N SER A 26 16.29 -5.34 9.15
CA SER A 26 15.08 -5.92 9.70
C SER A 26 14.02 -6.06 8.61
N ASP A 27 13.15 -7.05 8.73
CA ASP A 27 12.06 -7.28 7.77
C ASP A 27 11.25 -6.00 7.55
N ARG A 28 11.00 -5.22 8.61
CA ARG A 28 10.30 -3.93 8.55
C ARG A 28 11.04 -2.85 7.74
N ALA A 29 12.37 -2.85 7.76
CA ALA A 29 13.16 -1.93 6.94
C ALA A 29 13.13 -2.32 5.46
N GLN A 30 13.15 -3.63 5.16
CA GLN A 30 12.97 -4.12 3.80
C GLN A 30 11.56 -3.84 3.29
N ASP A 31 10.52 -4.11 4.09
CA ASP A 31 9.13 -3.78 3.79
C ASP A 31 8.99 -2.29 3.48
N PHE A 32 9.62 -1.41 4.25
CA PHE A 32 9.58 0.04 3.98
C PHE A 32 10.05 0.42 2.59
N VAL A 33 11.15 -0.17 2.13
CA VAL A 33 11.69 0.07 0.78
C VAL A 33 10.76 -0.53 -0.28
N GLN A 34 10.31 -1.77 -0.10
CA GLN A 34 9.44 -2.46 -1.05
C GLN A 34 8.12 -1.70 -1.24
N THR A 35 7.47 -1.34 -0.13
CA THR A 35 6.19 -0.62 -0.13
C THR A 35 6.31 0.78 -0.72
N GLN A 36 7.42 1.48 -0.49
CA GLN A 36 7.71 2.77 -1.11
C GLN A 36 7.83 2.65 -2.64
N ALA A 37 8.65 1.71 -3.12
CA ALA A 37 8.89 1.48 -4.54
C ALA A 37 7.61 1.09 -5.30
N ILE A 38 6.83 0.17 -4.73
CA ILE A 38 5.53 -0.26 -5.27
C ILE A 38 4.56 0.92 -5.35
N SER A 39 4.43 1.69 -4.26
CA SER A 39 3.50 2.82 -4.21
C SER A 39 3.84 3.89 -5.25
N ALA A 40 5.13 4.23 -5.38
CA ALA A 40 5.61 5.17 -6.39
C ALA A 40 5.31 4.66 -7.82
N ARG A 41 5.52 3.36 -8.06
CA ARG A 41 5.19 2.75 -9.35
C ARG A 41 3.69 2.81 -9.63
N CYS A 42 2.84 2.45 -8.66
CA CYS A 42 1.39 2.51 -8.77
C CYS A 42 0.90 3.92 -9.09
N GLN A 43 1.44 4.94 -8.42
CA GLN A 43 1.10 6.34 -8.70
C GLN A 43 1.51 6.75 -10.12
N LYS A 44 2.62 6.23 -10.65
CA LYS A 44 3.08 6.54 -12.01
C LYS A 44 2.16 5.94 -13.09
N ILE A 45 1.63 4.74 -12.88
CA ILE A 45 0.79 4.05 -13.88
C ILE A 45 -0.70 4.35 -13.72
N LEU A 46 -1.13 4.72 -12.51
CA LEU A 46 -2.52 4.96 -12.13
C LEU A 46 -2.59 6.23 -11.27
N PRO A 47 -2.36 7.42 -11.85
CA PRO A 47 -2.32 8.68 -11.12
C PRO A 47 -3.60 8.96 -10.32
N GLY A 48 -4.76 8.46 -10.77
CA GLY A 48 -6.02 8.59 -10.05
C GLY A 48 -6.03 7.92 -8.67
N LEU A 49 -5.12 6.98 -8.40
CA LEU A 49 -4.97 6.32 -7.09
C LEU A 49 -4.15 7.12 -6.07
N LYS A 50 -3.65 8.32 -6.44
CA LYS A 50 -2.72 9.10 -5.61
C LYS A 50 -3.21 9.28 -4.17
N LEU A 51 -4.49 9.66 -4.00
CA LEU A 51 -5.04 9.93 -2.67
C LEU A 51 -5.13 8.67 -1.80
N GLN A 52 -5.51 7.53 -2.38
CA GLN A 52 -5.62 6.26 -1.67
C GLN A 52 -4.22 5.71 -1.31
N LEU A 53 -3.24 5.88 -2.21
CA LEU A 53 -1.84 5.54 -1.96
C LEU A 53 -1.22 6.38 -0.86
N GLN A 54 -1.49 7.69 -0.84
CA GLN A 54 -1.01 8.58 0.22
C GLN A 54 -1.64 8.23 1.57
N ASP A 55 -2.96 8.10 1.63
CA ASP A 55 -3.67 7.78 2.87
C ASP A 55 -3.36 6.38 3.41
N GLY A 56 -3.18 5.39 2.52
CA GLY A 56 -2.73 4.06 2.89
C GLY A 56 -1.28 4.07 3.41
N ARG A 57 -0.39 4.84 2.76
CA ARG A 57 1.00 5.00 3.20
C ARG A 57 1.09 5.65 4.58
N GLU A 58 0.35 6.72 4.81
CA GLU A 58 0.34 7.42 6.12
C GLU A 58 -0.07 6.49 7.25
N ARG A 59 -1.13 5.70 7.04
CA ARG A 59 -1.61 4.73 8.04
C ARG A 59 -0.65 3.57 8.25
N TRP A 60 -0.05 3.07 7.18
CA TRP A 60 0.97 2.04 7.30
C TRP A 60 2.18 2.56 8.09
N LEU A 61 2.61 3.80 7.84
CA LEU A 61 3.69 4.45 8.59
C LEU A 61 3.33 4.68 10.06
N SER A 62 2.06 4.94 10.40
CA SER A 62 1.64 5.08 11.80
C SER A 62 1.73 3.79 12.61
N THR A 63 1.97 2.63 11.97
CA THR A 63 2.23 1.36 12.65
C THR A 63 3.70 1.18 13.03
N PHE A 64 4.59 2.12 12.67
CA PHE A 64 6.00 2.08 13.05
C PHE A 64 6.20 2.80 14.37
N GLU A 65 6.94 2.16 15.27
CA GLU A 65 7.56 2.90 16.37
C GLU A 65 8.59 3.90 15.81
N PRO A 66 8.77 5.09 16.41
CA PRO A 66 9.66 6.13 15.87
C PRO A 66 11.09 5.64 15.59
N ALA A 67 11.65 4.80 16.48
CA ALA A 67 12.98 4.23 16.31
C ALA A 67 13.04 3.25 15.12
N GLN A 68 11.98 2.46 14.90
CA GLN A 68 11.89 1.54 13.76
C GLN A 68 11.78 2.32 12.44
N LEU A 69 11.01 3.40 12.44
CA LEU A 69 10.88 4.27 11.27
C LEU A 69 12.23 4.89 10.89
N GLN A 70 12.99 5.39 11.86
CA GLN A 70 14.32 5.96 11.62
C GLN A 70 15.29 4.92 11.05
N VAL A 71 15.28 3.69 11.57
CA VAL A 71 16.09 2.58 11.03
C VAL A 71 15.68 2.27 9.59
N ALA A 72 14.39 2.18 9.31
CA ALA A 72 13.87 1.89 7.98
C ALA A 72 14.25 2.98 6.96
N GLN A 73 14.14 4.26 7.33
CA GLN A 73 14.55 5.39 6.50
C GLN A 73 16.07 5.40 6.25
N THR A 74 16.87 5.11 7.29
CA THR A 74 18.33 5.02 7.17
C THR A 74 18.73 3.89 6.23
N TYR A 75 18.07 2.72 6.36
CA TYR A 75 18.27 1.60 5.45
C TYR A 75 17.87 1.96 4.01
N ALA A 76 16.72 2.60 3.80
CA ALA A 76 16.29 3.04 2.47
C ALA A 76 17.32 3.96 1.80
N ALA A 77 17.99 4.83 2.57
CA ALA A 77 19.03 5.72 2.06
C ALA A 77 20.38 5.02 1.75
N SER A 78 20.60 3.82 2.31
CA SER A 78 21.82 3.03 2.13
C SER A 78 21.99 2.51 0.69
N LYS A 79 23.18 1.99 0.37
CA LYS A 79 23.45 1.39 -0.94
C LYS A 79 22.59 0.14 -1.18
N GLU A 80 22.41 -0.66 -0.13
CA GLU A 80 21.63 -1.89 -0.13
C GLU A 80 20.14 -1.59 -0.30
N GLY A 81 19.62 -0.59 0.43
CA GLY A 81 18.24 -0.12 0.29
C GLY A 81 17.93 0.39 -1.11
N LYS A 82 18.79 1.26 -1.67
CA LYS A 82 18.64 1.74 -3.06
C LYS A 82 18.73 0.63 -4.10
N LYS A 83 19.52 -0.42 -3.83
CA LYS A 83 19.58 -1.59 -4.71
C LYS A 83 18.25 -2.36 -4.66
N LEU A 84 17.75 -2.64 -3.45
CA LEU A 84 16.45 -3.29 -3.25
C LEU A 84 15.32 -2.49 -3.91
N GLU A 85 15.28 -1.17 -3.72
CA GLU A 85 14.30 -0.29 -4.34
C GLU A 85 14.26 -0.48 -5.87
N LYS A 86 15.41 -0.42 -6.54
CA LYS A 86 15.51 -0.61 -8.00
C LYS A 86 15.09 -2.01 -8.45
N ASP A 87 15.44 -3.04 -7.67
CA ASP A 87 15.05 -4.42 -7.96
C ASP A 87 13.52 -4.57 -7.87
N VAL A 88 12.90 -4.00 -6.83
CA VAL A 88 11.44 -3.97 -6.65
C VAL A 88 10.76 -3.16 -7.75
N GLU A 89 11.26 -1.98 -8.10
CA GLU A 89 10.71 -1.16 -9.19
C GLU A 89 10.71 -1.91 -10.53
N ARG A 90 11.78 -2.64 -10.81
CA ARG A 90 11.88 -3.49 -12.01
C ARG A 90 10.85 -4.59 -11.98
N ASP A 91 10.70 -5.28 -10.86
CA ASP A 91 9.79 -6.42 -10.75
C ASP A 91 8.32 -5.96 -10.77
N ALA A 92 7.99 -4.85 -10.09
CA ALA A 92 6.70 -4.18 -10.21
C ALA A 92 6.43 -3.74 -11.66
N SER A 93 7.43 -3.18 -12.35
CA SER A 93 7.29 -2.80 -13.77
C SER A 93 7.01 -4.00 -14.68
N ARG A 94 7.64 -5.16 -14.42
CA ARG A 94 7.38 -6.41 -15.15
C ARG A 94 5.98 -6.97 -14.87
N ALA A 95 5.56 -6.94 -13.61
CA ALA A 95 4.21 -7.35 -13.20
C ALA A 95 3.14 -6.47 -13.87
N PHE A 96 3.38 -5.16 -13.97
CA PHE A 96 2.43 -4.20 -14.52
C PHE A 96 2.47 -4.07 -16.05
N GLY A 97 3.54 -4.54 -16.71
CA GLY A 97 3.86 -4.25 -18.11
C GLY A 97 3.01 -4.95 -19.17
N ARG A 98 1.98 -5.72 -18.81
CA ARG A 98 1.17 -6.49 -19.77
C ARG A 98 -0.26 -6.00 -19.94
N ASN A 99 -0.82 -5.27 -18.97
CA ASN A 99 -2.18 -4.74 -19.02
C ASN A 99 -2.40 -3.75 -17.85
N THR A 100 -2.85 -2.54 -18.15
CA THR A 100 -3.15 -1.49 -17.16
C THR A 100 -4.24 -1.92 -16.17
N LEU A 101 -5.18 -2.79 -16.58
CA LEU A 101 -6.21 -3.37 -15.68
C LEU A 101 -5.60 -4.34 -14.67
N SER A 102 -4.70 -5.22 -15.11
CA SER A 102 -3.98 -6.14 -14.20
C SER A 102 -3.10 -5.36 -13.24
N ALA A 103 -2.44 -4.31 -13.73
CA ALA A 103 -1.65 -3.42 -12.90
C ALA A 103 -2.51 -2.69 -11.85
N ALA A 104 -3.72 -2.27 -12.22
CA ALA A 104 -4.68 -1.69 -11.28
C ALA A 104 -5.13 -2.69 -10.23
N ALA A 105 -5.49 -3.91 -10.60
CA ALA A 105 -5.85 -4.95 -9.64
C ALA A 105 -4.70 -5.20 -8.64
N THR A 106 -3.45 -5.30 -9.10
CA THR A 106 -2.30 -5.50 -8.22
C THR A 106 -2.02 -4.30 -7.31
N CYS A 107 -2.06 -3.08 -7.83
CA CYS A 107 -1.87 -1.86 -7.03
C CYS A 107 -2.96 -1.69 -5.97
N ILE A 108 -4.20 -2.04 -6.33
CA ILE A 108 -5.37 -2.00 -5.45
C ILE A 108 -5.29 -3.11 -4.38
N SER A 109 -4.86 -4.32 -4.72
CA SER A 109 -4.64 -5.39 -3.74
C SER A 109 -3.53 -5.06 -2.74
N LEU A 110 -2.42 -4.46 -3.19
CA LEU A 110 -1.32 -4.02 -2.31
C LEU A 110 -1.75 -2.91 -1.33
N LEU A 111 -2.67 -2.03 -1.74
CA LEU A 111 -3.32 -1.07 -0.82
C LEU A 111 -4.14 -1.78 0.27
N GLY A 112 -4.77 -2.90 -0.07
CA GLY A 112 -5.49 -3.74 0.88
C GLY A 112 -4.58 -4.37 1.94
N GLU A 113 -3.36 -4.74 1.57
CA GLU A 113 -2.32 -5.24 2.49
C GLU A 113 -1.75 -4.12 3.38
N TYR A 114 -1.66 -2.88 2.89
CA TYR A 114 -1.22 -1.72 3.69
C TYR A 114 -2.26 -1.24 4.69
N SER A 115 -3.52 -1.61 4.49
CA SER A 115 -4.63 -1.19 5.34
C SER A 115 -5.69 -2.29 5.49
N PRO A 116 -5.36 -3.42 6.15
CA PRO A 116 -6.30 -4.52 6.35
C PRO A 116 -7.50 -4.14 7.24
N ALA A 117 -7.40 -3.02 7.96
CA ALA A 117 -8.40 -2.52 8.88
C ALA A 117 -9.19 -1.34 8.33
N HIS A 118 -9.67 -1.39 7.09
CA HIS A 118 -10.82 -0.56 6.76
C HIS A 118 -12.08 -1.32 7.19
N PRO A 119 -12.60 -1.14 8.43
CA PRO A 119 -13.98 -1.49 8.65
C PRO A 119 -14.84 -0.67 7.68
N LEU A 120 -15.97 -1.23 7.27
CA LEU A 120 -16.95 -0.41 6.56
C LEU A 120 -17.26 0.85 7.38
N PRO A 121 -17.31 2.02 6.74
CA PRO A 121 -17.77 3.22 7.41
C PRO A 121 -19.13 2.99 8.07
N THR A 122 -19.30 3.53 9.27
CA THR A 122 -20.56 3.48 10.02
C THR A 122 -21.71 3.98 9.14
N GLY A 123 -22.79 3.21 9.06
CA GLY A 123 -23.95 3.55 8.22
C GLY A 123 -23.89 3.02 6.78
N SER A 124 -22.91 2.18 6.44
CA SER A 124 -22.93 1.42 5.19
C SER A 124 -23.98 0.30 5.24
N ALA A 125 -24.79 0.19 4.19
CA ALA A 125 -25.81 -0.85 4.02
C ALA A 125 -25.28 -2.03 3.18
N MET A 126 -24.03 -2.46 3.44
CA MET A 126 -23.38 -3.56 2.74
C MET A 126 -23.44 -4.85 3.58
N PRO A 127 -23.89 -5.99 3.04
CA PRO A 127 -23.92 -7.25 3.78
C PRO A 127 -22.53 -7.70 4.25
N ALA A 128 -22.44 -8.31 5.44
CA ALA A 128 -21.18 -8.62 6.11
C ALA A 128 -20.33 -9.67 5.35
N GLU A 129 -20.98 -10.63 4.70
CA GLU A 129 -20.34 -11.68 3.90
C GLU A 129 -19.71 -11.16 2.60
N ARG A 130 -20.06 -9.93 2.24
CA ARG A 130 -19.72 -9.29 0.97
C ARG A 130 -18.53 -8.33 1.11
N VAL A 131 -18.37 -7.73 2.28
CA VAL A 131 -17.48 -6.59 2.58
C VAL A 131 -16.07 -6.70 2.00
N GLN A 132 -15.33 -7.77 2.31
CA GLN A 132 -13.91 -7.87 1.94
C GLN A 132 -13.71 -7.80 0.42
N HIS A 133 -14.46 -8.60 -0.34
CA HIS A 133 -14.33 -8.62 -1.79
C HIS A 133 -14.56 -7.22 -2.41
N TYR A 134 -15.53 -6.48 -1.90
CA TYR A 134 -15.87 -5.16 -2.46
C TYR A 134 -14.95 -4.03 -2.02
N MET A 135 -14.52 -4.05 -0.77
CA MET A 135 -13.58 -3.06 -0.25
C MET A 135 -12.23 -3.15 -0.94
N PHE A 136 -11.79 -4.37 -1.29
CA PHE A 136 -10.51 -4.55 -1.96
C PHE A 136 -10.57 -4.31 -3.46
N HIS A 137 -11.69 -4.52 -4.16
CA HIS A 137 -11.68 -4.45 -5.62
C HIS A 137 -12.36 -3.21 -6.22
N PHE A 138 -13.46 -2.74 -5.65
CA PHE A 138 -14.29 -1.71 -6.30
C PHE A 138 -14.21 -0.34 -5.62
N ALA A 139 -14.12 -0.31 -4.28
CA ALA A 139 -14.04 0.94 -3.53
C ALA A 139 -12.88 1.86 -3.98
N PRO A 140 -11.65 1.38 -4.25
CA PRO A 140 -10.57 2.24 -4.68
C PRO A 140 -10.84 2.92 -6.03
N MET A 141 -11.55 2.25 -6.95
CA MET A 141 -11.93 2.82 -8.24
C MET A 141 -13.01 3.89 -8.11
N ALA A 142 -14.02 3.64 -7.27
CA ALA A 142 -15.04 4.63 -6.96
C ALA A 142 -14.42 5.87 -6.27
N LEU A 143 -13.53 5.64 -5.30
CA LEU A 143 -12.81 6.70 -4.58
C LEU A 143 -11.92 7.55 -5.48
N ALA A 144 -11.24 6.94 -6.47
CA ALA A 144 -10.48 7.68 -7.47
C ALA A 144 -11.39 8.62 -8.28
N ARG A 145 -12.57 8.14 -8.69
CA ARG A 145 -13.56 8.95 -9.42
C ARG A 145 -14.14 10.07 -8.57
N LEU A 146 -14.34 9.82 -7.28
CA LEU A 146 -14.78 10.78 -6.28
C LEU A 146 -13.68 11.75 -5.85
N GLN A 147 -12.42 11.46 -6.20
CA GLN A 147 -11.23 12.20 -5.77
C GLN A 147 -11.17 12.33 -4.24
N CYS A 148 -11.41 11.22 -3.55
CA CYS A 148 -11.43 11.16 -2.10
C CYS A 148 -10.59 9.97 -1.63
N ALA A 149 -9.91 10.11 -0.49
CA ALA A 149 -9.06 9.04 0.05
C ALA A 149 -9.88 7.93 0.74
N ARG A 150 -11.04 8.26 1.31
CA ARG A 150 -11.81 7.37 2.19
C ARG A 150 -13.30 7.44 1.88
N LEU A 151 -13.99 6.34 2.07
CA LEU A 151 -15.45 6.29 1.96
C LEU A 151 -16.11 6.86 3.22
N ASP A 152 -17.20 7.57 3.01
CA ASP A 152 -18.15 7.97 4.06
C ASP A 152 -19.23 6.89 4.26
N GLY A 153 -19.53 6.11 3.21
CA GLY A 153 -20.49 5.00 3.28
C GLY A 153 -20.78 4.38 1.91
N ILE A 154 -21.49 3.25 1.95
CA ILE A 154 -22.02 2.59 0.74
C ILE A 154 -23.49 2.26 0.97
N ASP A 155 -24.35 2.69 0.05
CA ASP A 155 -25.77 2.31 0.05
C ASP A 155 -26.05 1.35 -1.11
N VAL A 156 -26.85 0.31 -0.84
CA VAL A 156 -27.18 -0.73 -1.82
C VAL A 156 -28.70 -0.79 -2.00
N ALA A 157 -29.14 -0.79 -3.26
CA ALA A 157 -30.55 -0.94 -3.62
C ALA A 157 -30.72 -2.02 -4.68
N THR A 158 -31.50 -3.06 -4.37
CA THR A 158 -31.86 -4.12 -5.31
C THR A 158 -32.95 -3.63 -6.27
N GLN A 159 -32.80 -3.95 -7.55
CA GLN A 159 -33.75 -3.65 -8.62
C GLN A 159 -34.65 -4.85 -8.94
N ALA A 160 -35.76 -4.60 -9.63
CA ALA A 160 -36.74 -5.63 -9.99
C ALA A 160 -36.19 -6.73 -10.92
N ASP A 161 -35.15 -6.42 -11.70
CA ASP A 161 -34.46 -7.36 -12.60
C ASP A 161 -33.37 -8.19 -11.87
N GLY A 162 -33.28 -8.08 -10.55
CA GLY A 162 -32.28 -8.78 -9.73
C GLY A 162 -30.89 -8.14 -9.74
N THR A 163 -30.69 -7.02 -10.43
CA THR A 163 -29.45 -6.23 -10.33
C THR A 163 -29.44 -5.37 -9.06
N GLU A 164 -28.27 -4.88 -8.67
CA GLU A 164 -28.13 -3.93 -7.57
C GLU A 164 -27.56 -2.60 -8.07
N THR A 165 -27.99 -1.50 -7.46
CA THR A 165 -27.38 -0.18 -7.60
C THR A 165 -26.63 0.14 -6.33
N TRP A 166 -25.34 0.42 -6.46
CA TRP A 166 -24.47 0.73 -5.33
C TRP A 166 -24.04 2.17 -5.42
N GLN A 167 -24.20 2.89 -4.30
CA GLN A 167 -23.84 4.30 -4.18
C GLN A 167 -22.68 4.43 -3.20
N TYR A 168 -21.51 4.75 -3.73
CA TYR A 168 -20.33 5.08 -2.93
C TYR A 168 -20.38 6.56 -2.57
N ARG A 169 -20.35 6.86 -1.27
CA ARG A 169 -20.33 8.24 -0.76
C ARG A 169 -18.95 8.56 -0.21
N ALA A 170 -18.40 9.69 -0.60
CA ALA A 170 -17.08 10.14 -0.13
C ALA A 170 -16.90 11.64 -0.37
N CYS A 171 -16.35 12.37 0.61
CA CYS A 171 -16.01 13.80 0.49
C CYS A 171 -17.20 14.65 -0.01
N GLY A 172 -18.42 14.35 0.43
CA GLY A 172 -19.64 15.05 0.01
C GLY A 172 -20.09 14.77 -1.43
N ARG A 173 -19.52 13.76 -2.08
CA ARG A 173 -19.84 13.34 -3.45
C ARG A 173 -20.38 11.91 -3.45
N VAL A 174 -21.07 11.56 -4.53
CA VAL A 174 -21.67 10.22 -4.73
C VAL A 174 -21.26 9.66 -6.09
N GLU A 175 -20.88 8.39 -6.11
CA GLU A 175 -20.57 7.63 -7.31
C GLU A 175 -21.44 6.39 -7.34
N THR A 176 -22.16 6.19 -8.45
CA THR A 176 -23.18 5.15 -8.57
C THR A 176 -22.75 4.14 -9.62
N VAL A 177 -22.83 2.86 -9.27
CA VAL A 177 -22.55 1.76 -10.19
C VAL A 177 -23.69 0.76 -10.19
N ARG A 178 -23.87 0.08 -11.32
CA ARG A 178 -24.73 -1.07 -11.45
C ARG A 178 -23.92 -2.34 -11.25
N MET A 179 -24.48 -3.23 -10.45
CA MET A 179 -23.92 -4.52 -10.07
C MET A 179 -24.83 -5.63 -10.57
N VAL A 180 -24.23 -6.66 -11.14
CA VAL A 180 -24.91 -7.84 -11.65
C VAL A 180 -24.48 -9.07 -10.86
N PRO A 181 -25.38 -10.03 -10.59
CA PRO A 181 -25.00 -11.30 -9.98
C PRO A 181 -23.99 -12.05 -10.86
N ALA A 182 -22.93 -12.60 -10.24
CA ALA A 182 -21.88 -13.35 -10.90
C ALA A 182 -21.57 -14.63 -10.10
N ALA A 183 -22.30 -15.70 -10.39
CA ALA A 183 -22.26 -16.97 -9.64
C ALA A 183 -22.45 -16.74 -8.12
N GLN A 184 -21.39 -16.88 -7.32
CA GLN A 184 -21.41 -16.68 -5.86
C GLN A 184 -20.98 -15.26 -5.44
N SER A 185 -20.91 -14.31 -6.38
CA SER A 185 -20.38 -12.96 -6.17
C SER A 185 -21.22 -11.90 -6.91
N TRP A 186 -20.79 -10.64 -6.83
CA TRP A 186 -21.34 -9.55 -7.63
C TRP A 186 -20.25 -8.92 -8.46
N SER A 187 -20.57 -8.59 -9.71
CA SER A 187 -19.66 -7.90 -10.62
C SER A 187 -20.24 -6.56 -11.05
N MET A 188 -19.37 -5.57 -11.23
CA MET A 188 -19.75 -4.30 -11.82
C MET A 188 -20.02 -4.49 -13.32
N THR A 189 -21.02 -3.78 -13.85
CA THR A 189 -21.25 -3.78 -15.30
C THR A 189 -20.01 -3.32 -16.06
N ASP A 190 -19.81 -3.81 -17.28
CA ASP A 190 -18.67 -3.40 -18.10
C ASP A 190 -18.62 -1.88 -18.32
N ALA A 191 -19.79 -1.25 -18.49
CA ALA A 191 -19.90 0.20 -18.66
C ALA A 191 -19.37 0.96 -17.44
N ASP A 192 -19.83 0.61 -16.23
CA ASP A 192 -19.37 1.25 -15.01
C ASP A 192 -17.91 0.93 -14.71
N ARG A 193 -17.48 -0.33 -14.93
CA ARG A 193 -16.09 -0.73 -14.73
C ARG A 193 -15.15 0.08 -15.62
N ASN A 194 -15.45 0.20 -16.91
CA ASN A 194 -14.62 0.96 -17.84
C ASN A 194 -14.59 2.44 -17.47
N ARG A 195 -15.74 3.02 -17.11
CA ARG A 195 -15.85 4.42 -16.68
C ARG A 195 -15.05 4.72 -15.41
N LEU A 196 -15.10 3.85 -14.41
CA LEU A 196 -14.28 4.01 -13.20
C LEU A 196 -12.80 3.76 -13.48
N PHE A 197 -12.48 2.79 -14.34
CA PHE A 197 -11.11 2.52 -14.74
C PHE A 197 -10.44 3.71 -15.43
N GLU A 198 -11.18 4.44 -16.28
CA GLU A 198 -10.69 5.69 -16.87
C GLU A 198 -10.20 6.69 -15.81
N ALA A 199 -10.90 6.80 -14.67
CA ALA A 199 -10.53 7.70 -13.59
C ALA A 199 -9.22 7.31 -12.90
N LEU A 200 -8.78 6.05 -12.99
CA LEU A 200 -7.49 5.62 -12.45
C LEU A 200 -6.32 6.13 -13.29
N THR A 201 -6.54 6.31 -14.60
CA THR A 201 -5.48 6.59 -15.58
C THR A 201 -5.37 8.07 -15.97
N ARG A 202 -6.33 8.90 -15.53
CA ARG A 202 -6.36 10.35 -15.69
C ARG A 202 -5.73 11.05 -14.50
#